data_AF-A0A515DAP9-F1
#
_entry.id   AF-A0A515DAP9-F1
#
_cell.length_a   1.000
_cell.length_b   1.000
_cell.length_c   1.000
_cell.angle_alpha   90.00
_cell.angle_beta   90.00
_cell.angle_gamma   90.00
#
_symmetry.space_group_name_H-M   'P 1'
#
loop_
_entity.id
_entity.type
_entity.pdbx_description
1 polymer ?
#
loop_
_entity_poly.entity_id
_entity_poly.type
_entity_poly.pdbx_seq_one_letter_code
_entity_poly.pdbx_strand_id
1 'polypeptide(L)'
;MNKRLKLTPPTPKEDAVITAAAFSDPDNPPLNDQQLAELRPMRGRPRLASPKVALTMRVDGEVMDALKSSGPGWQTRVNSLLRDALALKRGSI
;
A
#
# COMPACT_ATOMS: atom_id res chain seq x y z
N MET A 1 8.24 5.40 -16.09
CA MET A 1 9.65 5.72 -15.83
C MET A 1 9.98 5.28 -14.42
N ASN A 2 10.62 4.11 -14.24
CA ASN A 2 10.95 3.59 -12.91
C ASN A 2 12.31 4.16 -12.48
N LYS A 3 12.30 5.26 -11.73
CA LYS A 3 13.51 5.82 -11.15
C LYS A 3 13.91 4.98 -9.94
N ARG A 4 14.81 4.01 -10.11
CA ARG A 4 15.44 3.34 -8.96
C ARG A 4 16.21 4.39 -8.17
N LEU A 5 15.83 4.59 -6.91
CA LEU A 5 16.59 5.42 -5.96
C LEU A 5 18.01 4.86 -5.86
N LYS A 6 19.03 5.72 -5.96
CA LYS A 6 20.41 5.30 -5.74
C LYS A 6 20.62 5.10 -4.24
N LEU A 7 20.69 3.85 -3.79
CA LEU A 7 21.05 3.49 -2.43
C LEU A 7 22.57 3.43 -2.34
N THR A 8 23.18 4.21 -1.44
CA THR A 8 24.61 4.10 -1.11
C THR A 8 24.73 3.20 0.12
N PRO A 9 25.40 2.04 0.04
CA PRO A 9 25.62 1.20 1.21
C PRO A 9 26.59 1.89 2.18
N PRO A 10 26.50 1.63 3.50
CA PRO A 10 27.45 2.17 4.45
C PRO A 10 28.86 1.63 4.20
N THR A 11 29.87 2.39 4.64
CA THR A 11 31.25 1.91 4.66
C THR A 11 31.46 0.88 5.77
N PRO A 12 32.51 0.03 5.71
CA PRO A 12 32.76 -0.97 6.76
C PRO A 12 32.91 -0.40 8.17
N LYS A 13 33.42 0.83 8.29
CA LYS A 13 33.52 1.52 9.59
C LYS A 13 32.16 1.93 10.11
N GLU A 14 31.29 2.45 9.24
CA GLU A 14 29.93 2.84 9.60
C GLU A 14 29.08 1.60 9.95
N ASP A 15 29.20 0.53 9.17
CA ASP A 15 28.52 -0.75 9.46
C ASP A 15 28.92 -1.33 10.82
N ALA A 16 30.22 -1.26 11.19
CA ALA A 16 30.69 -1.72 12.49
C ALA A 16 30.08 -0.92 13.66
N VAL A 17 29.96 0.41 13.49
CA VAL A 17 29.33 1.28 14.49
C VAL A 17 27.82 0.98 14.61
N ILE A 18 27.12 0.82 13.48
CA ILE A 18 25.70 0.47 13.45
C ILE A 18 25.46 -0.89 14.13
N THR A 19 26.31 -1.87 13.83
CA THR A 19 26.22 -3.21 14.42
C THR A 19 26.46 -3.17 15.92
N ALA A 20 27.50 -2.48 16.39
CA ALA A 20 27.78 -2.33 17.81
C ALA A 20 26.62 -1.65 18.56
N ALA A 21 26.00 -0.62 17.96
CA ALA A 21 24.84 0.05 18.51
C ALA A 21 23.63 -0.91 18.62
N ALA A 22 23.37 -1.73 17.60
CA ALA A 22 22.28 -2.71 17.63
C ALA A 22 22.45 -3.75 18.75
N PHE A 23 23.68 -4.21 19.02
CA PHE A 23 23.96 -5.13 20.13
C PHE A 23 23.83 -4.50 21.52
N SER A 24 23.90 -3.18 21.62
CA SER A 24 23.78 -2.48 22.90
C SER A 24 22.34 -2.34 23.41
N ASP A 25 21.34 -2.57 22.55
CA ASP A 25 19.91 -2.51 22.87
C ASP A 25 19.41 -3.88 23.36
N PRO A 26 19.11 -4.06 24.67
CA PRO A 26 18.66 -5.33 25.22
C PRO A 26 17.26 -5.74 24.77
N ASP A 27 16.41 -4.79 24.36
CA ASP A 27 15.02 -5.04 23.98
C ASP A 27 14.90 -5.43 22.49
N ASN A 28 15.93 -5.19 21.69
CA ASN A 28 15.93 -5.46 20.25
C ASN A 28 17.32 -5.87 19.71
N PRO A 29 17.90 -6.99 20.19
CA PRO A 29 19.16 -7.49 19.68
C PRO A 29 19.04 -7.96 18.22
N PRO A 30 20.10 -7.87 17.42
CA PRO A 30 20.11 -8.42 16.07
C PRO A 30 19.91 -9.94 16.10
N LEU A 31 19.12 -10.45 15.15
CA LEU A 31 18.87 -11.88 15.02
C LEU A 31 20.13 -12.61 14.55
N ASN A 32 20.36 -13.80 15.10
CA ASN A 32 21.38 -14.70 14.57
C ASN A 32 20.87 -15.47 13.34
N ASP A 33 21.79 -16.15 12.63
CA ASP A 33 21.48 -16.83 11.37
C ASP A 33 20.41 -17.93 11.52
N GLN A 34 20.39 -18.63 12.66
CA GLN A 34 19.39 -19.66 12.94
C GLN A 34 18.00 -19.05 13.14
N GLN A 35 17.90 -18.02 13.98
CA GLN A 35 16.66 -17.28 14.22
C GLN A 35 16.12 -16.64 12.94
N LEU A 36 17.01 -16.09 12.11
CA LEU A 36 16.63 -15.51 10.83
C LEU A 36 16.10 -16.57 9.85
N ALA A 37 16.73 -17.75 9.79
CA ALA A 37 16.28 -18.85 8.94
C ALA A 37 14.91 -19.42 9.35
N GLU A 38 14.56 -19.34 10.64
CA GLU A 38 13.26 -19.78 11.17
C GLU A 38 12.12 -18.79 10.86
N LEU A 39 12.43 -17.53 10.52
CA LEU A 39 11.42 -16.55 10.17
C LEU A 39 10.72 -16.93 8.87
N ARG A 40 9.42 -17.21 8.97
CA ARG A 40 8.56 -17.33 7.79
C ARG A 40 8.29 -15.92 7.26
N PRO A 41 8.58 -15.61 5.99
CA PRO A 41 8.25 -14.30 5.44
C PRO A 41 6.74 -14.10 5.58
N MET A 42 6.34 -13.11 6.38
CA MET A 42 4.97 -12.64 6.43
C MET A 42 4.65 -12.10 5.04
N ARG A 43 3.99 -12.92 4.22
CA ARG A 43 3.33 -12.41 3.02
C ARG A 43 2.39 -11.31 3.53
N GLY A 44 2.53 -10.11 2.98
CA GLY A 44 1.71 -8.97 3.34
C GLY A 44 0.22 -9.26 3.16
N ARG A 45 -0.63 -8.25 3.41
CA ARG A 45 -2.09 -8.40 3.32
C ARG A 45 -2.49 -9.29 2.13
N PRO A 46 -3.28 -10.36 2.35
CA PRO A 46 -3.75 -11.22 1.28
C PRO A 46 -4.33 -10.39 0.13
N ARG A 47 -4.06 -10.80 -1.11
CA ARG A 47 -4.64 -10.13 -2.28
C ARG A 47 -6.17 -10.25 -2.19
N LEU A 48 -6.88 -9.14 -2.42
CA LEU A 48 -8.33 -9.19 -2.56
C LEU A 48 -8.68 -10.08 -3.76
N ALA A 49 -9.69 -10.94 -3.59
CA ALA A 49 -10.19 -11.80 -4.66
C ALA A 49 -10.78 -10.99 -5.83
N SER A 50 -11.31 -9.79 -5.56
CA SER A 50 -11.90 -8.91 -6.58
C SER A 50 -11.58 -7.45 -6.25
N PRO A 51 -10.39 -6.95 -6.62
CA PRO A 51 -10.02 -5.56 -6.39
C PRO A 51 -10.83 -4.61 -7.28
N LYS A 52 -11.04 -3.38 -6.82
CA LYS A 52 -11.57 -2.31 -7.67
C LYS A 52 -10.58 -2.04 -8.81
N VAL A 53 -11.11 -1.84 -10.01
CA VAL A 53 -10.31 -1.55 -11.22
C VAL A 53 -10.34 -0.04 -11.48
N ALA A 54 -9.20 0.52 -11.89
CA ALA A 54 -9.13 1.92 -12.30
C ALA A 54 -9.87 2.11 -13.63
N LEU A 55 -10.75 3.11 -13.69
CA LEU A 55 -11.51 3.47 -14.88
C LEU A 55 -10.99 4.79 -15.45
N THR A 56 -10.47 4.76 -16.68
CA THR A 56 -10.08 5.96 -17.42
C THR A 56 -11.14 6.25 -18.48
N MET A 57 -11.96 7.28 -18.27
CA MET A 57 -12.98 7.71 -19.22
C MET A 57 -13.19 9.22 -19.19
N ARG A 58 -13.79 9.78 -20.24
CA ARG A 58 -14.28 11.16 -20.25
C ARG A 58 -15.74 11.18 -19.80
N VAL A 59 -16.11 12.22 -19.07
CA VAL A 59 -17.48 12.53 -18.65
C VAL A 59 -17.72 14.02 -18.88
N ASP A 60 -18.98 14.42 -19.02
CA ASP A 60 -19.34 15.82 -19.18
C ASP A 60 -18.90 16.66 -17.96
N GLY A 61 -18.51 17.91 -18.22
CA GLY A 61 -18.01 18.82 -17.18
C GLY A 61 -19.03 19.05 -16.07
N GLU A 62 -20.29 19.32 -16.44
CA GLU A 62 -21.38 19.56 -15.50
C GLU A 62 -21.62 18.35 -14.56
N VAL A 63 -21.49 17.13 -15.08
CA VAL A 63 -21.61 15.90 -14.29
C VAL A 63 -20.47 15.79 -13.29
N MET A 64 -19.23 16.06 -13.72
CA MET A 64 -18.06 16.03 -12.82
C MET A 64 -18.19 17.09 -11.71
N ASP A 65 -18.69 18.28 -12.05
CA ASP A 65 -18.85 19.37 -11.10
C ASP A 65 -19.95 19.06 -10.07
N ALA A 66 -21.10 18.53 -10.51
CA ALA A 66 -22.17 18.05 -9.64
C ALA A 66 -21.69 16.92 -8.70
N LEU A 67 -20.85 16.01 -9.19
CA LEU A 67 -20.29 14.95 -8.36
C LEU A 67 -19.34 15.52 -7.30
N LYS A 68 -18.41 16.39 -7.67
CA LYS A 68 -17.46 16.99 -6.72
C LYS A 68 -18.16 17.86 -5.68
N SER A 69 -19.20 18.61 -6.07
CA SER A 69 -19.96 19.46 -5.16
C SER A 69 -20.73 18.69 -4.09
N SER A 70 -21.02 17.40 -4.32
CA SER A 70 -21.61 16.50 -3.30
C SER A 70 -20.68 16.22 -2.10
N GLY A 71 -19.43 16.70 -2.13
CA GLY A 71 -18.49 16.67 -1.01
C GLY A 71 -17.59 15.43 -0.97
N PRO A 72 -16.93 15.17 0.17
CA PRO A 72 -16.07 13.99 0.34
C PRO A 72 -16.79 12.69 0.00
N GLY A 73 -16.08 11.74 -0.59
CA GLY A 73 -16.62 10.42 -0.97
C GLY A 73 -17.43 10.40 -2.27
N TRP A 74 -17.38 11.45 -3.10
CA TRP A 74 -18.10 11.47 -4.39
C TRP A 74 -17.75 10.31 -5.31
N GLN A 75 -16.50 9.84 -5.33
CA GLN A 75 -16.09 8.65 -6.09
C GLN A 75 -16.79 7.37 -5.61
N THR A 76 -16.97 7.24 -4.30
CA THR A 76 -17.75 6.12 -3.72
C THR A 76 -19.21 6.20 -4.15
N ARG A 77 -19.80 7.41 -4.16
CA ARG A 77 -21.16 7.63 -4.66
C ARG A 77 -21.30 7.28 -6.14
N VAL A 78 -20.34 7.67 -7.00
CA VAL A 78 -20.31 7.26 -8.42
C VAL A 78 -20.32 5.75 -8.55
N ASN A 79 -19.46 5.05 -7.81
CA ASN A 79 -19.41 3.60 -7.85
C ASN A 79 -20.74 2.96 -7.38
N SER A 80 -21.42 3.53 -6.38
CA SER A 80 -22.75 3.08 -5.97
C SER A 80 -23.79 3.28 -7.07
N LEU A 81 -23.83 4.46 -7.71
CA LEU A 81 -24.73 4.74 -8.83
C LEU A 81 -24.54 3.75 -9.98
N LEU A 82 -23.28 3.45 -10.34
CA LEU A 82 -22.98 2.46 -11.38
C LEU A 82 -23.42 1.05 -10.99
N ARG A 83 -23.29 0.68 -9.71
CA ARG A 83 -23.79 -0.62 -9.22
C ARG A 83 -25.30 -0.71 -9.29
N ASP A 84 -26.00 0.34 -8.85
CA ASP A 84 -27.46 0.39 -8.86
C ASP A 84 -27.99 0.36 -10.30
N ALA A 85 -27.39 1.13 -11.21
CA ALA A 85 -27.76 1.15 -12.63
C ALA A 85 -27.55 -0.21 -13.33
N LEU A 86 -26.57 -1.00 -12.88
CA LEU A 86 -26.27 -2.34 -13.39
C LEU A 86 -26.94 -3.46 -12.58
N ALA A 87 -27.82 -3.13 -11.63
CA ALA A 87 -28.46 -4.08 -10.70
C ALA A 87 -27.45 -5.00 -9.96
N LEU A 88 -26.23 -4.51 -9.69
CA LEU A 88 -25.20 -5.24 -8.97
C LEU A 88 -25.50 -5.20 -7.47
N LYS A 89 -25.53 -6.38 -6.83
CA LYS A 89 -25.67 -6.47 -5.37
C LYS A 89 -24.58 -5.66 -4.67
N ARG A 90 -24.94 -4.99 -3.57
CA ARG A 90 -23.98 -4.34 -2.66
C ARG A 90 -23.06 -5.43 -2.11
N GLY A 91 -21.92 -5.65 -2.76
CA GLY A 91 -20.87 -6.50 -2.23
C GLY A 91 -20.33 -5.86 -0.96
N SER A 92 -20.44 -6.59 0.15
CA SER A 92 -19.72 -6.30 1.40
C SER A 92 -18.23 -6.23 1.08
N ILE A 93 -17.62 -5.13 1.53
CA ILE A 93 -16.18 -4.89 1.49
C ILE A 93 -15.50 -5.86 2.45
#